data_AF-A0A229FS06-F1
#
_entry.id   AF-A0A229FS06-F1
#
_cell.length_a   1.000
_cell.length_b   1.000
_cell.length_c   1.000
_cell.angle_alpha   90.00
_cell.angle_beta   90.00
_cell.angle_gamma   90.00
#
_symmetry.space_group_name_H-M   'P 1'
#
loop_
_entity.id
_entity.type
_entity.pdbx_description
1 polymer ?
#
loop_
_entity_poly.entity_id
_entity_poly.type
_entity_poly.pdbx_seq_one_letter_code
_entity_poly.pdbx_strand_id
1 'polypeptide(L)'
;MFLKKLPIYLLVSLAITACDRNDYVTWHCKKDPSNADEKPLTMILEGSSMKLNQLNYNFCGSLGPISYFDLNCSGKAELSAISFIPKTGAWTRGNETLQCLAL
;
A
#
# COMPACT_ATOMS: atom_id res chain seq x y z
N MET A 1 -12.55 -37.19 -45.74
CA MET A 1 -11.32 -36.38 -45.60
C MET A 1 -11.68 -35.00 -45.03
N PHE A 2 -12.00 -34.91 -43.73
CA PHE A 2 -12.14 -33.62 -43.02
C PHE A 2 -11.67 -33.83 -41.58
N LEU A 3 -10.42 -34.27 -41.46
CA LEU A 3 -9.71 -34.47 -40.21
C LEU A 3 -8.45 -33.60 -40.29
N LYS A 4 -8.58 -32.32 -39.94
CA LYS A 4 -7.46 -31.42 -39.60
C LYS A 4 -8.04 -30.03 -39.32
N LYS A 5 -7.51 -29.37 -38.29
CA LYS A 5 -7.80 -28.00 -37.82
C LYS A 5 -8.75 -27.87 -36.60
N LEU A 6 -8.66 -28.82 -35.67
CA LEU A 6 -8.69 -28.49 -34.23
C LEU A 6 -7.21 -28.35 -33.82
N PRO A 7 -6.72 -27.48 -32.91
CA PRO A 7 -7.24 -26.29 -32.23
C PRO A 7 -6.14 -25.20 -32.07
N ILE A 8 -5.95 -24.26 -33.01
CA ILE A 8 -4.88 -23.23 -32.83
C ILE A 8 -5.34 -22.05 -31.96
N TYR A 9 -6.65 -21.78 -31.89
CA TYR A 9 -7.19 -20.65 -31.12
C TYR A 9 -7.26 -20.90 -29.61
N LEU A 10 -7.19 -22.15 -29.13
CA LEU A 10 -7.31 -22.45 -27.70
C LEU A 10 -5.98 -22.36 -26.92
N LEU A 11 -4.84 -22.28 -27.63
CA LEU A 11 -3.50 -22.26 -27.01
C LEU A 11 -2.99 -20.85 -26.71
N VAL A 12 -3.61 -19.79 -27.26
CA VAL A 12 -3.15 -18.40 -27.08
C VAL A 12 -3.76 -17.74 -25.84
N SER A 13 -4.85 -18.28 -25.27
CA SER A 13 -5.53 -17.70 -24.12
C SER A 13 -4.91 -18.03 -22.76
N LEU A 14 -3.91 -18.92 -22.67
CA LEU A 14 -3.26 -19.30 -21.40
C LEU A 14 -2.06 -18.42 -21.01
N ALA A 15 -1.66 -17.45 -21.83
CA ALA A 15 -0.44 -16.66 -21.59
C ALA A 15 -0.65 -15.36 -20.80
N ILE A 16 -1.88 -15.05 -20.38
CA ILE A 16 -2.16 -13.86 -19.56
C ILE A 16 -2.37 -14.28 -18.10
N THR A 17 -1.41 -14.99 -17.51
CA THR A 17 -1.27 -14.93 -16.06
C THR A 17 -0.77 -13.53 -15.76
N ALA A 18 -1.69 -12.61 -15.45
CA ALA A 18 -1.31 -11.31 -14.90
C ALA A 18 -0.34 -11.57 -13.74
N CYS A 19 0.85 -10.95 -13.78
CA CYS A 19 1.71 -10.84 -12.61
C CYS A 19 0.96 -9.96 -11.61
N ASP A 20 0.00 -10.54 -10.90
CA ASP A 20 -0.56 -9.94 -9.70
C ASP A 20 0.50 -10.11 -8.61
N ARG A 21 1.55 -9.29 -8.72
CA ARG A 21 2.54 -9.18 -7.66
C ARG A 21 1.82 -8.39 -6.58
N ASN A 22 1.25 -9.10 -5.62
CA ASN A 22 0.66 -8.51 -4.43
C ASN A 22 1.81 -7.89 -3.62
N ASP A 23 2.22 -6.70 -4.05
CA ASP A 23 3.31 -5.95 -3.44
C ASP A 23 2.78 -5.41 -2.11
N TYR A 24 3.17 -6.09 -1.04
CA TYR A 24 2.98 -5.60 0.32
C TYR A 24 4.33 -5.26 0.95
N VAL A 25 4.36 -4.18 1.71
CA VAL A 25 5.54 -3.77 2.49
C VAL A 25 5.10 -3.53 3.91
N THR A 26 5.76 -4.18 4.85
CA THR A 26 5.54 -3.95 6.28
C THR A 26 6.50 -2.88 6.76
N TRP A 27 6.00 -1.99 7.61
CA TRP A 27 6.72 -0.86 8.17
C TRP A 27 6.61 -0.90 9.69
N HIS A 28 7.72 -0.64 10.37
CA HIS A 28 7.74 -0.37 11.80
C HIS A 28 7.92 1.13 12.02
N CYS A 29 6.90 1.76 12.62
CA CYS A 29 6.85 3.18 12.88
C CYS A 29 7.07 3.47 14.37
N LYS A 30 8.03 4.34 14.70
CA LYS A 30 8.35 4.77 16.06
C LYS A 30 8.34 6.29 16.16
N LYS A 31 8.01 6.83 17.33
CA LYS A 31 8.12 8.26 17.62
C LYS A 31 9.57 8.67 17.78
N ASP A 32 10.36 7.87 18.49
CA ASP A 32 11.81 8.02 18.57
C ASP A 32 12.49 6.75 18.03
N PRO A 33 13.05 6.80 16.80
CA PRO A 33 13.78 5.67 16.21
C PRO A 33 14.96 5.17 17.07
N SER A 34 15.50 6.01 17.96
CA SER A 34 16.64 5.66 18.81
C SER A 34 16.21 4.92 20.09
N ASN A 35 14.92 4.95 20.43
CA ASN A 35 14.40 4.25 21.59
C ASN A 35 14.15 2.76 21.27
N ALA A 36 15.01 1.89 21.80
CA ALA A 36 14.93 0.45 21.58
C ALA A 36 13.70 -0.19 22.26
N ASP A 37 13.28 0.34 23.42
CA ASP A 37 12.16 -0.19 24.22
C ASP A 37 10.79 0.24 23.69
N GLU A 38 10.74 1.27 22.85
CA GLU A 38 9.50 1.69 22.18
C GLU A 38 8.97 0.56 21.29
N LYS A 39 7.76 0.08 21.58
CA LYS A 39 7.07 -0.89 20.72
C LYS A 39 6.61 -0.17 19.45
N PRO A 40 7.07 -0.60 18.25
CA PRO A 40 6.70 0.06 17.02
C PRO A 40 5.23 -0.16 16.69
N LEU A 41 4.62 0.83 16.06
CA LEU A 41 3.38 0.68 15.33
C LEU A 41 3.66 -0.09 14.03
N THR A 42 3.02 -1.24 13.85
CA THR A 42 3.12 -2.01 12.61
C THR A 42 2.11 -1.50 11.60
N MET A 43 2.62 -1.05 10.46
CA MET A 43 1.83 -0.60 9.31
C MET A 43 2.12 -1.52 8.13
N ILE A 44 1.10 -1.92 7.37
CA ILE A 44 1.28 -2.68 6.13
C ILE A 44 0.69 -1.86 5.00
N LEU A 45 1.51 -1.55 4.00
CA LEU A 45 1.04 -1.05 2.72
C LEU A 45 0.86 -2.23 1.79
N GLU A 46 -0.35 -2.42 1.28
CA GLU A 46 -0.69 -3.50 0.34
C GLU A 46 -1.54 -2.90 -0.78
N GLY A 47 -0.94 -2.76 -1.97
CA GLY A 47 -1.56 -2.06 -3.09
C GLY A 47 -2.00 -0.64 -2.74
N SER A 48 -3.29 -0.37 -2.86
CA SER A 48 -3.91 0.93 -2.57
C SER A 48 -4.52 1.03 -1.15
N SER A 49 -4.10 0.17 -0.22
CA SER A 49 -4.58 0.24 1.16
C SER A 49 -3.46 0.21 2.20
N MET A 50 -3.72 0.88 3.32
CA MET A 50 -2.85 0.93 4.48
C MET A 50 -3.54 0.25 5.66
N LYS A 51 -3.02 -0.89 6.07
CA LYS A 51 -3.47 -1.60 7.27
C LYS A 51 -2.70 -1.10 8.48
N LEU A 52 -3.42 -0.66 9.49
CA LEU A 52 -2.88 -0.16 10.74
C LEU A 52 -3.72 -0.71 11.89
N ASN A 53 -3.13 -1.52 12.76
CA ASN A 53 -3.86 -2.29 13.77
C ASN A 53 -5.00 -3.12 13.14
N GLN A 54 -6.25 -2.83 13.47
CA GLN A 54 -7.45 -3.50 12.93
C GLN A 54 -8.17 -2.67 11.85
N LEU A 55 -7.61 -1.53 11.47
CA LEU A 55 -8.21 -0.61 10.51
C LEU A 55 -7.51 -0.74 9.16
N ASN A 56 -8.30 -0.65 8.08
CA ASN A 56 -7.80 -0.57 6.73
C ASN A 56 -8.19 0.79 6.13
N TYR A 57 -7.19 1.60 5.81
CA TYR A 57 -7.36 2.92 5.23
C TYR A 57 -7.20 2.84 3.72
N ASN A 58 -8.09 3.54 3.00
CA ASN A 58 -8.06 3.65 1.56
C ASN A 58 -7.07 4.74 1.14
N PHE A 59 -6.34 4.51 0.07
CA PHE A 59 -5.56 5.54 -0.59
C PHE A 59 -6.50 6.60 -1.22
N CYS A 60 -6.37 7.85 -0.78
CA CYS A 60 -7.23 8.96 -1.20
C CYS A 60 -6.56 9.89 -2.22
N GLY A 61 -5.28 9.67 -2.53
CA GLY A 61 -4.52 10.44 -3.52
C GLY A 61 -3.12 10.77 -3.04
N SER A 62 -2.35 11.39 -3.93
CA SER A 62 -0.98 11.85 -3.64
C SER A 62 -0.80 13.30 -4.05
N LEU A 63 -0.02 14.03 -3.25
CA LEU A 63 0.49 15.36 -3.59
C LEU A 63 2.01 15.32 -3.55
N GLY A 64 2.63 15.22 -4.72
CA GLY A 64 4.07 15.00 -4.84
C GLY A 64 4.49 13.67 -4.19
N PRO A 65 5.44 13.66 -3.24
CA PRO A 65 5.91 12.42 -2.61
C PRO A 65 5.01 11.94 -1.45
N ILE A 66 3.97 12.70 -1.12
CA ILE A 66 3.08 12.42 0.01
C ILE A 66 1.88 11.62 -0.50
N SER A 67 1.62 10.48 0.11
CA SER A 67 0.42 9.67 -0.10
C SER A 67 -0.54 9.84 1.08
N TYR A 68 -1.82 9.99 0.78
CA TYR A 68 -2.86 10.26 1.78
C TYR A 68 -3.81 9.09 1.93
N PHE A 69 -4.22 8.80 3.16
CA PHE A 69 -5.03 7.66 3.50
C PHE A 69 -6.14 8.01 4.49
N ASP A 70 -7.35 7.54 4.22
CA ASP A 70 -8.52 7.71 5.09
C ASP A 70 -9.42 6.47 5.04
N LEU A 71 -10.24 6.26 6.07
CA LEU A 71 -11.30 5.25 6.04
C LEU A 71 -12.32 5.58 4.95
N ASN A 72 -12.64 6.86 4.77
CA ASN A 72 -13.55 7.35 3.73
C ASN A 72 -12.96 8.59 3.05
N CYS A 73 -12.61 8.47 1.77
CA CYS A 73 -12.01 9.58 1.04
C CYS A 73 -13.04 10.67 0.74
N SER A 74 -12.74 11.91 1.15
CA SER A 74 -13.59 13.09 0.93
C SER A 74 -13.50 13.68 -0.48
N GLY A 75 -12.58 13.17 -1.31
CA GLY A 75 -12.21 13.75 -2.61
C GLY A 75 -11.12 14.82 -2.54
N LYS A 76 -10.71 15.24 -1.34
CA LYS A 76 -9.58 16.15 -1.10
C LYS A 76 -8.50 15.41 -0.29
N ALA A 77 -7.41 15.04 -0.95
CA ALA A 77 -6.39 14.17 -0.37
C ALA A 77 -5.77 14.76 0.91
N GLU A 78 -5.52 16.07 0.92
CA GLU A 78 -4.94 16.82 2.05
C GLU A 78 -5.79 16.84 3.32
N LEU A 79 -7.08 16.50 3.22
CA LEU A 79 -7.99 16.39 4.37
C LEU A 79 -8.04 14.98 4.96
N SER A 80 -7.27 14.04 4.42
CA SER A 80 -7.27 12.65 4.88
C SER A 80 -6.64 12.52 6.27
N ALA A 81 -7.09 11.54 7.04
CA ALA A 81 -6.61 11.28 8.40
C ALA A 81 -5.09 11.05 8.50
N ILE A 82 -4.49 10.38 7.49
CA ILE A 82 -3.09 9.97 7.50
C ILE A 82 -2.38 10.47 6.25
N SER A 83 -1.15 10.97 6.42
CA SER A 83 -0.21 11.21 5.33
C SER A 83 1.07 10.40 5.52
N PHE A 84 1.59 9.82 4.46
CA PHE A 84 2.81 9.01 4.50
C PHE A 84 3.75 9.35 3.33
N ILE A 85 5.05 9.47 3.62
CA ILE A 85 6.09 9.71 2.62
C ILE A 85 7.01 8.47 2.56
N PRO A 86 6.80 7.54 1.62
CA PRO A 86 7.54 6.28 1.57
C PRO A 86 9.06 6.44 1.50
N LYS A 87 9.53 7.49 0.81
CA LYS A 87 10.96 7.75 0.63
C LYS A 87 11.67 8.10 1.93
N THR A 88 11.01 8.81 2.84
CA THR A 88 11.60 9.24 4.12
C THR A 88 11.10 8.41 5.29
N GLY A 89 10.03 7.64 5.13
CA GLY A 89 9.36 6.92 6.21
C GLY A 89 8.47 7.80 7.10
N ALA A 90 8.28 9.08 6.76
CA ALA A 90 7.51 9.99 7.59
C ALA A 90 6.03 9.64 7.52
N TRP A 91 5.46 9.23 8.65
CA TRP A 91 4.04 8.93 8.82
C TRP A 91 3.43 9.95 9.76
N THR A 92 2.33 10.59 9.37
CA THR A 92 1.68 11.63 10.18
C THR A 92 0.18 11.39 10.27
N ARG A 93 -0.36 11.56 11.47
CA ARG A 93 -1.80 11.51 11.77
C ARG A 93 -2.15 12.61 12.76
N GLY A 94 -2.91 13.61 12.33
CA GLY A 94 -3.16 14.80 13.14
C GLY A 94 -1.84 15.50 13.53
N ASN A 95 -1.55 15.58 14.83
CA ASN A 95 -0.32 16.19 15.36
C ASN A 95 0.78 15.16 15.67
N GLU A 96 0.55 13.88 15.42
CA GLU A 96 1.52 12.82 15.66
C GLU A 96 2.30 12.53 14.39
N THR A 97 3.62 12.63 14.47
CA THR A 97 4.54 12.18 13.43
C THR A 97 5.37 11.03 13.98
N LEU A 98 5.36 9.92 13.26
CA LEU A 98 6.19 8.75 13.50
C LEU A 98 7.14 8.57 12.33
N GLN A 99 8.22 7.86 12.61
CA GLN A 99 9.22 7.54 11.63
C GLN A 99 9.27 6.04 11.39
N CYS A 100 9.02 5.67 10.14
CA CYS A 100 8.80 4.30 9.72
C CYS A 100 9.99 3.75 8.94
N LEU A 101 10.35 2.51 9.27
CA LEU A 101 11.36 1.73 8.55
C LEU A 101 10.68 0.51 7.91
N ALA A 102 10.93 0.29 6.62
CA ALA A 102 10.46 -0.89 5.91
C ALA A 102 11.19 -2.14 6.41
N LEU A 103 10.48 -3.26 6.45
CA LEU A 103 10.99 -4.59 6.83
C LEU A 103 11.15 -5.50 5.61
#